data_AF-S0J3S6-F1
#
_entry.id   AF-S0J3S6-F1
#
_cell.length_a   1.000
_cell.length_b   1.000
_cell.length_c   1.000
_cell.angle_alpha   90.00
_cell.angle_beta   90.00
_cell.angle_gamma   90.00
#
_symmetry.space_group_name_H-M   'P 1'
#
loop_
_entity.id
_entity.type
_entity.pdbx_description
1 polymer ?
#
loop_
_entity_poly.entity_id
_entity_poly.type
_entity_poly.pdbx_seq_one_letter_code
_entity_poly.pdbx_strand_id
1 'polypeptide(L)'
;MKEYRIRITGKYDVIVLSPKMIAVLTEKIRSSDTKELVIPAEEILPQGYAQYLARVLEADMEIAESLPNRNAYTLIAEQIKKLQFNEKDCFERVEVTDPDRIPQFDVDTSEEFFIVTRQENSRFHYSFQSGTGEKINIVLD
;
A
#
# COMPACT_ATOMS: atom_id res chain seq x y z
N MET A 1 6.02 7.83 -23.76
CA MET A 1 5.49 7.47 -22.42
C MET A 1 5.91 8.57 -21.45
N LYS A 2 5.00 9.14 -20.64
CA LYS A 2 5.34 10.15 -19.62
C LYS A 2 5.40 9.45 -18.26
N GLU A 3 6.53 9.50 -17.59
CA GLU A 3 6.77 8.94 -16.27
C GLU A 3 6.85 10.09 -15.25
N TYR A 4 6.20 9.90 -14.09
CA TYR A 4 6.12 10.89 -13.01
C TYR A 4 6.64 10.24 -11.72
N ARG A 5 7.44 10.99 -10.95
CA ARG A 5 7.91 10.59 -9.62
C ARG A 5 7.10 11.36 -8.58
N ILE A 6 6.42 10.63 -7.70
CA ILE A 6 5.55 11.21 -6.69
C ILE A 6 6.09 10.83 -5.32
N ARG A 7 6.41 11.82 -4.50
CA ARG A 7 6.76 11.61 -3.09
C ARG A 7 5.58 12.02 -2.22
N ILE A 8 4.97 11.06 -1.55
CA ILE A 8 3.90 11.33 -0.58
C ILE A 8 4.55 11.63 0.78
N THR A 9 4.13 12.72 1.42
CA THR A 9 4.63 13.17 2.73
C THR A 9 3.51 13.23 3.75
N GLY A 10 3.79 13.18 5.05
CA GLY A 10 2.75 13.24 6.08
C GLY A 10 3.18 12.47 7.33
N LYS A 11 2.37 12.54 8.38
CA LYS A 11 2.60 11.82 9.64
C LYS A 11 1.74 10.55 9.71
N TYR A 12 1.93 9.68 8.73
CA TYR A 12 1.22 8.40 8.64
C TYR A 12 2.22 7.27 8.53
N ASP A 13 2.06 6.23 9.35
CA ASP A 13 2.94 5.06 9.34
C ASP A 13 2.66 4.15 8.13
N VAL A 14 1.41 4.13 7.66
CA VAL A 14 0.97 3.37 6.48
C VAL A 14 -0.03 4.19 5.67
N ILE A 15 0.13 4.19 4.34
CA ILE A 15 -0.83 4.79 3.39
C ILE A 15 -1.28 3.71 2.41
N VAL A 16 -2.57 3.43 2.40
CA VAL A 16 -3.20 2.62 1.36
C VAL A 16 -3.71 3.56 0.27
N LEU A 17 -3.51 3.23 -1.01
CA LEU A 17 -3.96 4.07 -2.11
C LEU A 17 -5.31 3.58 -2.64
N SER A 18 -6.38 4.30 -2.33
CA SER A 18 -7.71 4.02 -2.91
C SER A 18 -7.83 4.56 -4.34
N PRO A 19 -8.73 4.02 -5.18
CA PRO A 19 -9.00 4.57 -6.52
C PRO A 19 -9.31 6.07 -6.52
N LYS A 20 -9.97 6.57 -5.47
CA LYS A 20 -10.25 8.01 -5.31
C LYS A 20 -8.98 8.83 -5.08
N MET A 21 -8.04 8.33 -4.28
CA MET A 21 -6.73 8.97 -4.08
C MET A 21 -5.93 8.97 -5.38
N ILE A 22 -5.94 7.86 -6.11
CA ILE A 22 -5.31 7.75 -7.44
C ILE A 22 -5.90 8.78 -8.40
N ALA A 23 -7.23 8.97 -8.43
CA ALA A 23 -7.85 9.99 -9.27
C ALA A 23 -7.36 11.42 -8.93
N VAL A 24 -7.25 11.75 -7.63
CA VAL A 24 -6.70 13.05 -7.18
C VAL A 24 -5.23 13.19 -7.61
N LEU A 25 -4.43 12.13 -7.49
CA LEU A 25 -3.05 12.11 -7.96
C LEU A 25 -2.98 12.34 -9.49
N THR A 26 -3.86 11.71 -10.27
CA THR A 26 -3.95 11.94 -11.73
C THR A 26 -4.22 13.41 -12.08
N GLU A 27 -5.16 14.06 -11.38
CA GLU A 27 -5.48 15.47 -11.61
C GLU A 27 -4.30 16.39 -11.26
N LYS A 28 -3.59 16.10 -10.17
CA LYS A 28 -2.37 16.83 -9.80
C LYS A 28 -1.26 16.65 -10.85
N ILE A 29 -1.12 15.44 -11.38
CA ILE A 29 -0.17 15.14 -12.47
C ILE A 29 -0.53 15.92 -13.74
N ARG A 30 -1.81 15.96 -14.11
CA ARG A 30 -2.29 16.68 -15.31
C ARG A 30 -2.08 18.19 -15.24
N SER A 31 -2.17 18.74 -14.04
CA SER A 31 -1.97 20.17 -13.78
C SER A 31 -0.51 20.56 -13.45
N SER A 32 0.41 19.59 -13.44
CA SER A 32 1.81 19.83 -13.13
C SER A 32 2.66 20.05 -14.38
N ASP A 33 3.45 21.11 -14.37
CA ASP A 33 4.47 21.37 -15.40
C ASP A 33 5.75 20.54 -15.17
N THR A 34 5.88 19.91 -13.99
CA THR A 34 7.04 19.09 -13.60
C THR A 34 6.69 17.60 -13.52
N LYS A 35 7.70 16.75 -13.76
CA LYS A 35 7.59 15.30 -13.60
C LYS A 35 7.82 14.81 -12.17
N GLU A 36 8.25 15.68 -11.27
CA GLU A 36 8.47 15.36 -9.85
C GLU A 36 7.48 16.16 -9.00
N LEU A 37 6.69 15.46 -8.19
CA LEU A 37 5.69 16.03 -7.30
C LEU A 37 5.93 15.59 -5.86
N VAL A 38 5.82 16.52 -4.93
CA VAL A 38 5.79 16.24 -3.49
C VAL A 38 4.39 16.59 -2.99
N ILE A 39 3.67 15.60 -2.48
CA ILE A 39 2.24 15.72 -2.15
C ILE A 39 2.03 15.31 -0.70
N PRO A 40 1.52 16.18 0.18
CA PRO A 40 1.06 15.79 1.51
C PRO A 40 -0.09 14.79 1.42
N ALA A 41 -0.06 13.76 2.26
CA ALA A 41 -1.09 12.73 2.34
C ALA A 41 -2.45 13.36 2.65
N GLU A 42 -2.46 14.42 3.46
CA GLU A 42 -3.65 15.19 3.83
C GLU A 42 -4.36 15.81 2.62
N GLU A 43 -3.66 16.05 1.49
CA GLU A 43 -4.24 16.58 0.26
C GLU A 43 -4.92 15.51 -0.61
N ILE A 44 -4.59 14.24 -0.40
CA ILE A 44 -5.13 13.12 -1.19
C ILE A 44 -6.08 12.26 -0.37
N LEU A 45 -5.93 12.23 0.94
CA LEU A 45 -6.77 11.46 1.85
C LEU A 45 -8.20 12.02 1.86
N PRO A 46 -9.19 11.23 1.43
CA PRO A 46 -10.57 11.70 1.50
C PRO A 46 -11.01 11.83 2.97
N GLN A 47 -11.94 12.74 3.24
CA GLN A 47 -12.55 12.82 4.55
C GLN A 47 -13.17 11.47 4.93
N GLY A 48 -12.90 10.99 6.16
CA GLY A 48 -13.38 9.69 6.64
C GLY A 48 -12.56 8.49 6.12
N TYR A 49 -11.39 8.72 5.52
CA TYR A 49 -10.56 7.64 4.97
C TYR A 49 -10.19 6.57 5.98
N ALA A 50 -9.91 6.94 7.24
CA ALA A 50 -9.62 5.98 8.30
C ALA A 50 -10.80 5.02 8.55
N GLN A 51 -12.04 5.55 8.59
CA GLN A 51 -13.24 4.72 8.72
C GLN A 51 -13.49 3.87 7.48
N TYR A 52 -13.22 4.40 6.28
CA TYR A 52 -13.31 3.63 5.04
C TYR A 52 -12.31 2.47 5.06
N LEU A 53 -11.05 2.72 5.42
CA LEU A 53 -10.01 1.71 5.47
C LEU A 53 -10.34 0.63 6.50
N ALA A 54 -10.82 1.02 7.68
CA ALA A 54 -11.31 0.08 8.67
C ALA A 54 -12.40 -0.84 8.11
N ARG A 55 -13.39 -0.27 7.40
CA ARG A 55 -14.48 -1.04 6.78
C ARG A 55 -14.03 -1.93 5.62
N VAL A 56 -13.07 -1.49 4.81
CA VAL A 56 -12.50 -2.32 3.73
C VAL A 56 -11.75 -3.51 4.34
N LEU A 57 -10.90 -3.25 5.33
CA LEU A 57 -10.19 -4.31 6.02
C LEU A 57 -11.17 -5.28 6.71
N GLU A 58 -12.27 -4.78 7.29
CA GLU A 58 -13.34 -5.62 7.87
C GLU A 58 -14.13 -6.41 6.82
N ALA A 59 -14.43 -5.83 5.66
CA ALA A 59 -15.20 -6.48 4.59
C ALA A 59 -14.36 -7.55 3.87
N ASP A 60 -13.08 -7.29 3.60
CA ASP A 60 -12.14 -8.29 3.08
C ASP A 60 -11.89 -9.43 4.07
N MET A 61 -12.31 -9.26 5.33
CA MET A 61 -12.28 -10.27 6.39
C MET A 61 -13.57 -11.09 6.52
N GLU A 62 -14.56 -10.99 5.62
CA GLU A 62 -15.85 -11.72 5.66
C GLU A 62 -15.74 -13.28 5.76
N ILE A 63 -14.54 -13.86 5.87
CA ILE A 63 -14.29 -15.32 5.96
C ILE A 63 -13.59 -15.76 7.27
N ALA A 64 -13.05 -14.87 8.12
CA ALA A 64 -12.31 -15.29 9.32
C ALA A 64 -13.07 -15.00 10.63
N GLU A 65 -13.38 -16.08 11.34
CA GLU A 65 -14.00 -16.13 12.68
C GLU A 65 -13.37 -15.12 13.67
N SER A 66 -14.17 -14.75 14.68
CA SER A 66 -13.88 -13.78 15.74
C SER A 66 -12.44 -13.78 16.26
N LEU A 67 -11.62 -12.82 15.81
CA LEU A 67 -10.32 -12.53 16.41
C LEU A 67 -10.48 -11.50 17.56
N PRO A 68 -9.89 -11.71 18.75
CA PRO A 68 -10.27 -10.96 19.96
C PRO A 68 -9.67 -9.54 20.10
N ASN A 69 -8.88 -9.04 19.14
CA ASN A 69 -8.30 -7.70 19.22
C ASN A 69 -7.99 -7.18 17.81
N ARG A 70 -8.78 -6.22 17.32
CA ARG A 70 -8.67 -5.66 15.96
C ARG A 70 -8.17 -4.22 16.01
N ASN A 71 -6.87 -4.00 16.23
CA ASN A 71 -6.28 -2.72 15.81
C ASN A 71 -5.83 -2.81 14.35
N ALA A 72 -5.66 -1.65 13.72
CA ALA A 72 -5.35 -1.56 12.29
C ALA A 72 -4.06 -2.31 11.91
N TYR A 73 -3.08 -2.38 12.83
CA TYR A 73 -1.81 -3.05 12.58
C TYR A 73 -1.98 -4.57 12.49
N THR A 74 -2.77 -5.19 13.38
CA THR A 74 -3.08 -6.63 13.27
C THR A 74 -3.77 -6.95 11.95
N LEU A 75 -4.69 -6.09 11.49
CA LEU A 75 -5.36 -6.27 10.19
C LEU A 75 -4.39 -6.14 9.02
N ILE A 76 -3.48 -5.18 9.09
CA ILE A 76 -2.44 -5.00 8.07
C ILE A 76 -1.51 -6.22 8.02
N ALA A 77 -1.11 -6.79 9.15
CA ALA A 77 -0.29 -8.00 9.18
C ALA A 77 -0.97 -9.19 8.49
N GLU A 78 -2.27 -9.39 8.74
CA GLU A 78 -3.04 -10.45 8.07
C GLU A 78 -3.11 -10.24 6.55
N GLN A 79 -3.21 -8.99 6.09
CA GLN A 79 -3.18 -8.68 4.66
C GLN A 79 -1.79 -8.88 4.06
N ILE A 80 -0.71 -8.47 4.75
CA ILE A 80 0.68 -8.70 4.31
C ILE A 80 0.93 -10.21 4.18
N LYS A 81 0.45 -11.01 5.13
CA LYS A 81 0.60 -12.47 5.14
C LYS A 81 -0.05 -13.15 3.92
N LYS A 82 -1.11 -12.54 3.37
CA LYS A 82 -1.83 -13.05 2.18
C LYS A 82 -1.20 -12.61 0.85
N LEU A 83 -0.13 -11.81 0.87
CA LEU A 83 0.52 -11.39 -0.36
C LEU A 83 1.17 -12.59 -1.04
N GLN A 84 0.90 -12.72 -2.34
CA GLN A 84 1.43 -13.81 -3.16
C GLN A 84 2.18 -13.28 -4.38
N PHE A 85 3.23 -13.99 -4.75
CA PHE A 85 4.01 -13.81 -5.96
C PHE A 85 4.09 -15.15 -6.69
N ASN A 86 3.68 -15.18 -7.96
CA ASN A 86 3.59 -16.41 -8.76
C ASN A 86 2.85 -17.55 -8.04
N GLU A 87 1.69 -17.23 -7.45
CA GLU A 87 0.83 -18.19 -6.71
C GLU A 87 1.49 -18.78 -5.45
N LYS A 88 2.64 -18.24 -5.01
CA LYS A 88 3.32 -18.61 -3.76
C LYS A 88 3.27 -17.46 -2.76
N ASP A 89 3.20 -17.80 -1.49
CA ASP A 89 3.18 -16.81 -0.42
C ASP A 89 4.53 -16.07 -0.35
N CYS A 90 4.45 -14.73 -0.24
CA CYS A 90 5.63 -13.87 -0.14
C CYS A 90 6.30 -13.98 1.24
N PHE A 91 5.54 -14.30 2.28
CA PHE A 91 5.97 -14.30 3.67
C PHE A 91 5.60 -15.61 4.37
N GLU A 92 6.56 -16.18 5.10
CA GLU A 92 6.37 -17.36 5.93
C GLU A 92 5.79 -17.00 7.30
N ARG A 93 6.20 -15.85 7.84
CA ARG A 93 5.69 -15.30 9.11
C ARG A 93 5.45 -13.80 8.96
N VAL A 94 4.33 -13.34 9.50
CA VAL A 94 4.02 -11.92 9.70
C VAL A 94 3.35 -11.81 11.06
N GLU A 95 3.99 -11.09 11.97
CA GLU A 95 3.49 -10.85 13.32
C GLU A 95 3.57 -9.36 13.66
N VAL A 96 2.72 -8.92 14.58
CA VAL A 96 2.75 -7.55 15.10
C VAL A 96 3.07 -7.58 16.57
N THR A 97 4.08 -6.82 16.98
CA THR A 97 4.45 -6.64 18.39
C THR A 97 4.02 -5.24 18.87
N ASP A 98 3.55 -5.19 20.13
CA ASP A 98 3.07 -3.98 20.83
C ASP A 98 2.16 -3.04 20.00
N PRO A 99 1.06 -3.56 19.43
CA PRO A 99 0.34 -2.88 18.37
C PRO A 99 -0.45 -1.63 18.84
N ASP A 100 -0.59 -1.44 20.16
CA ASP A 100 -1.32 -0.32 20.76
C ASP A 100 -0.39 0.82 21.26
N ARG A 101 0.93 0.64 21.20
CA ARG A 101 1.91 1.68 21.61
C ARG A 101 2.96 1.96 20.55
N ILE A 102 3.79 0.97 20.21
CA ILE A 102 4.88 1.08 19.25
C ILE A 102 4.76 -0.12 18.33
N PRO A 103 3.79 -0.10 17.39
CA PRO A 103 3.52 -1.21 16.50
C PRO A 103 4.76 -1.51 15.66
N GLN A 104 5.22 -2.76 15.71
CA GLN A 104 6.30 -3.25 14.85
C GLN A 104 5.84 -4.50 14.12
N PHE A 105 6.23 -4.63 12.85
CA PHE A 105 5.97 -5.82 12.04
C PHE A 105 7.23 -6.69 12.02
N ASP A 106 7.10 -7.89 12.56
CA ASP A 106 8.12 -8.92 12.44
C ASP A 106 7.76 -9.84 11.27
N VAL A 107 8.59 -9.83 10.23
CA VAL A 107 8.33 -10.54 8.98
C VAL A 107 9.46 -11.50 8.62
N ASP A 108 9.09 -12.73 8.27
CA ASP A 108 9.99 -13.68 7.63
C ASP A 108 9.55 -13.85 6.18
N THR A 109 10.39 -13.44 5.24
CA THR A 109 10.14 -13.57 3.80
C THR A 109 10.41 -15.00 3.33
N SER A 110 9.65 -15.49 2.36
CA SER A 110 10.03 -16.72 1.65
C SER A 110 11.33 -16.51 0.88
N GLU A 111 12.12 -17.58 0.72
CA GLU A 111 13.42 -17.51 0.02
C GLU A 111 13.28 -16.96 -1.41
N GLU A 112 12.27 -17.41 -2.16
CA GLU A 112 12.04 -16.98 -3.53
C GLU A 112 11.69 -15.49 -3.60
N PHE A 113 10.81 -15.01 -2.72
CA PHE A 113 10.45 -13.60 -2.66
C PHE A 113 11.64 -12.74 -2.25
N PHE A 114 12.43 -13.19 -1.27
CA PHE A 114 13.65 -12.51 -0.84
C PHE A 114 14.67 -12.37 -1.97
N ILE A 115 14.94 -13.45 -2.73
CA ILE A 115 15.85 -13.40 -3.87
C ILE A 115 15.39 -12.36 -4.89
N VAL A 116 14.09 -12.35 -5.22
CA VAL A 116 13.53 -11.35 -6.14
C VAL A 116 13.73 -9.95 -5.61
N THR A 117 13.46 -9.68 -4.33
CA THR A 117 13.62 -8.33 -3.74
C THR A 117 15.08 -7.85 -3.70
N ARG A 118 16.05 -8.77 -3.69
CA ARG A 118 17.49 -8.48 -3.60
C ARG A 118 18.18 -8.27 -4.96
N GLN A 119 17.54 -8.62 -6.07
CA GLN A 119 18.13 -8.39 -7.39
C GLN A 119 18.20 -6.88 -7.65
N GLU A 120 19.38 -6.36 -8.01
CA GLU A 120 19.62 -4.91 -8.22
C GLU A 120 18.69 -4.28 -9.28
N ASN A 121 18.09 -5.10 -10.15
CA ASN A 121 17.17 -4.67 -11.19
C ASN A 121 15.69 -4.90 -10.85
N SER A 122 15.39 -5.52 -9.71
CA SER A 122 14.02 -5.72 -9.27
C SER A 122 13.44 -4.40 -8.80
N ARG A 123 12.40 -3.97 -9.49
CA ARG A 123 11.64 -2.79 -9.13
C ARG A 123 10.18 -3.17 -8.98
N PHE A 124 9.63 -2.84 -7.82
CA PHE A 124 8.20 -2.97 -7.60
C PHE A 124 7.51 -1.79 -8.27
N HIS A 125 6.63 -2.11 -9.22
CA HIS A 125 5.84 -1.13 -9.94
C HIS A 125 4.36 -1.40 -9.68
N TYR A 126 3.67 -0.48 -9.01
CA TYR A 126 2.22 -0.47 -9.09
C TYR A 126 1.82 0.15 -10.42
N SER A 127 1.10 -0.59 -11.26
CA SER A 127 0.56 -0.07 -12.51
C SER A 127 -0.96 0.02 -12.50
N PHE A 128 -1.47 1.24 -12.56
CA PHE A 128 -2.90 1.51 -12.78
C PHE A 128 -3.11 2.06 -14.18
N GLN A 129 -3.95 1.41 -14.98
CA GLN A 129 -4.41 1.94 -16.25
C GLN A 129 -5.79 2.58 -16.07
N SER A 130 -5.85 3.91 -16.24
CA SER A 130 -7.13 4.60 -16.36
C SER A 130 -7.78 4.25 -17.71
N GLY A 131 -9.11 4.24 -17.77
CA GLY A 131 -9.85 4.02 -19.03
C GLY A 131 -9.59 5.08 -20.10
N THR A 132 -8.93 6.19 -19.75
CA THR A 132 -8.45 7.26 -20.64
C THR A 132 -7.07 7.00 -21.26
N GLY A 133 -6.42 5.86 -20.95
CA GLY A 133 -5.13 5.45 -21.51
C GLY A 133 -3.90 5.95 -20.75
N GLU A 134 -4.08 6.70 -19.65
CA GLU A 134 -2.99 7.06 -18.76
C GLU A 134 -2.61 5.87 -17.88
N LYS A 135 -1.31 5.57 -17.82
CA LYS A 135 -0.75 4.55 -16.94
C LYS A 135 0.02 5.24 -15.81
N ILE A 136 -0.46 5.10 -14.59
CA ILE A 136 0.28 5.50 -13.39
C ILE A 136 1.18 4.34 -13.04
N ASN A 137 2.50 4.55 -13.12
CA ASN A 137 3.49 3.65 -12.55
C ASN A 137 4.02 4.30 -11.30
N ILE A 138 3.78 3.69 -10.14
CA ILE A 138 4.43 4.08 -8.90
C ILE A 138 5.59 3.13 -8.71
N VAL A 139 6.81 3.66 -8.84
CA VAL A 139 8.03 2.96 -8.42
C VAL A 139 8.05 3.05 -6.90
N LEU A 140 8.03 1.90 -6.23
CA LEU A 140 8.18 1.81 -4.79
C LEU A 140 9.68 1.61 -4.53
N ASP A 141 10.36 2.68 -4.09
CA ASP A 141 11.76 2.67 -3.62
C ASP A 141 11.82 2.29 -2.12
#